data_AF-A0A6A2X7N7-F1
#
_entry.id   AF-A0A6A2X7N7-F1
#
_cell.length_a   1.000
_cell.length_b   1.000
_cell.length_c   1.000
_cell.angle_alpha   90.00
_cell.angle_beta   90.00
_cell.angle_gamma   90.00
#
_symmetry.space_group_name_H-M   'P 1'
#
loop_
_entity.id
_entity.type
_entity.pdbx_description
1 polymer ?
#
loop_
_entity_poly.entity_id
_entity_poly.type
_entity_poly.pdbx_seq_one_letter_code
_entity_poly.pdbx_strand_id
1 'polypeptide(L)'
;MLFLTRNRRIKQQGVDFMQIDRDWDWRTCYIFRAPCIIRSDRNSFNGVGCNRECINNHNLWVCVGFDFMRCMGHSNVEVVPAQVFNKLPFLRYLIYTPTYHNLHHSDSEAGSNFCLFMPLFDAMWNTLNCNSWHLHNKITTDSAAGKNGSVPDFVFLAHVVDIMSAMHVPFVIRSFASIPFSTRIFLLPCWPFTFMVMLMLWAWSKTFLLNFYYLRGHLHQTWVVPRYGFQYFLPFAAEGINKLIEVAILRADRMGVKVISLAALNKNEALNGGGTLFVNKHSELKVRVVHGNTLTAAVIVNEIPKDVKEVFLTGATSKLGRAIALYLCRNRVRTWIVGKWIAPREQYWAPSGTHFHQFEVPPILSFRRDCTYGELAAMKLPHDVEGLGNSEYTMERGVVHACHAGGVIHQLEGWTHHEVGAIDVERIDLVWEAALKHGFKSVSTLK
;
A
#
# COMPACT_ATOMS: atom_id res chain seq x y z
N MET A 1 -3.42 -0.17 21.50
CA MET A 1 -2.31 0.60 20.90
C MET A 1 -2.86 1.79 20.12
N LEU A 2 -2.55 3.00 20.55
CA LEU A 2 -2.95 4.28 19.94
C LEU A 2 -1.84 4.89 19.05
N PHE A 3 -0.75 4.16 18.84
CA PHE A 3 0.54 4.73 18.47
C PHE A 3 0.83 4.75 16.96
N LEU A 4 0.05 4.03 16.15
CA LEU A 4 0.15 4.06 14.68
C LEU A 4 -1.06 4.79 14.07
N THR A 5 -1.47 5.91 14.66
CA THR A 5 -2.44 6.80 14.01
C THR A 5 -1.67 7.81 13.17
N ARG A 6 -1.66 7.58 11.86
CA ARG A 6 -0.99 8.42 10.86
C ARG A 6 -1.52 9.86 10.74
N ASN A 7 -2.32 10.34 11.69
CA ASN A 7 -2.55 11.78 11.87
C ASN A 7 -1.26 12.48 12.32
N ARG A 8 -0.26 11.72 12.79
CA ARG A 8 1.03 12.21 13.26
C ARG A 8 2.07 12.44 12.16
N ARG A 9 1.69 13.07 11.04
CA ARG A 9 2.57 13.33 9.88
C ARG A 9 3.49 14.51 10.13
N ILE A 10 4.72 14.41 9.63
CA ILE A 10 5.71 15.50 9.69
C ILE A 10 5.60 16.36 8.42
N LYS A 11 5.86 15.79 7.24
CA LYS A 11 5.69 16.45 5.94
C LYS A 11 4.28 16.24 5.38
N GLN A 12 3.56 17.34 5.17
CA GLN A 12 2.18 17.33 4.66
C GLN A 12 2.08 17.14 3.14
N GLN A 13 3.11 17.52 2.39
CA GLN A 13 3.21 17.35 0.94
C GLN A 13 3.43 15.88 0.51
N GLY A 14 3.66 14.98 1.47
CA GLY A 14 4.11 13.63 1.18
C GLY A 14 5.59 13.60 0.85
N VAL A 15 6.09 12.43 0.46
CA VAL A 15 7.48 12.26 0.05
C VAL A 15 7.45 11.23 -1.08
N ASP A 16 7.95 11.64 -2.23
CA ASP A 16 7.87 10.90 -3.49
C ASP A 16 8.99 9.85 -3.65
N PHE A 17 8.93 9.08 -4.75
CA PHE A 17 9.95 8.09 -5.09
C PHE A 17 11.35 8.69 -5.29
N MET A 18 11.46 9.86 -5.91
CA MET A 18 12.74 10.52 -6.20
C MET A 18 13.45 10.96 -4.93
N GLN A 19 12.71 11.46 -3.95
CA GLN A 19 13.24 11.76 -2.63
C GLN A 19 13.68 10.46 -1.93
N ILE A 20 12.90 9.38 -2.00
CA ILE A 20 13.30 8.11 -1.38
C ILE A 20 14.62 7.61 -1.96
N ASP A 21 14.80 7.66 -3.27
CA ASP A 21 16.03 7.20 -3.91
C ASP A 21 17.24 8.08 -3.55
N ARG A 22 17.05 9.40 -3.38
CA ARG A 22 18.10 10.30 -2.89
C ARG A 22 18.45 10.05 -1.43
N ASP A 23 17.45 9.79 -0.60
CA ASP A 23 17.62 9.48 0.83
C ASP A 23 18.30 8.11 1.05
N TRP A 24 18.15 7.19 0.09
CA TRP A 24 18.58 5.79 0.17
C TRP A 24 19.44 5.34 -1.02
N ASP A 25 20.77 5.44 -0.88
CA ASP A 25 21.66 4.58 -1.65
C ASP A 25 21.70 3.18 -1.01
N TRP A 26 21.12 2.20 -1.70
CA TRP A 26 21.04 0.80 -1.26
C TRP A 26 22.41 0.17 -0.99
N ARG A 27 23.50 0.77 -1.49
CA ARG A 27 24.87 0.30 -1.31
C ARG A 27 25.41 0.50 0.12
N THR A 28 24.74 1.28 0.96
CA THR A 28 25.28 1.72 2.26
C THR A 28 24.68 1.00 3.49
N CYS A 29 23.72 0.08 3.31
CA CYS A 29 22.97 -0.52 4.42
C CYS A 29 23.49 -1.93 4.76
N TYR A 30 23.83 -2.17 6.03
CA TYR A 30 24.50 -3.40 6.48
C TYR A 30 23.53 -4.58 6.63
N ILE A 31 22.25 -4.31 6.97
CA ILE A 31 21.17 -5.32 6.92
C ILE A 31 21.16 -6.04 5.56
N PHE A 32 21.48 -5.33 4.47
CA PHE A 32 21.41 -5.87 3.10
C PHE A 32 22.74 -6.45 2.59
N ARG A 33 23.86 -6.27 3.30
CA ARG A 33 25.17 -6.90 2.97
C ARG A 33 25.39 -8.25 3.64
N ALA A 34 24.68 -8.55 4.74
CA ALA A 34 24.86 -9.80 5.49
C ALA A 34 24.79 -11.09 4.61
N PRO A 35 23.90 -11.20 3.60
CA PRO A 35 23.88 -12.37 2.72
C PRO A 35 25.02 -12.42 1.69
N CYS A 36 25.54 -11.26 1.25
CA CYS A 36 26.62 -11.18 0.26
C CYS A 36 28.00 -11.44 0.87
N ILE A 37 28.21 -11.08 2.14
CA ILE A 37 29.48 -11.34 2.85
C ILE A 37 29.68 -12.84 3.10
N ILE A 38 28.60 -13.61 3.25
CA ILE A 38 28.65 -15.07 3.47
C ILE A 38 28.94 -15.83 2.15
N ARG A 39 28.78 -15.20 0.98
CA ARG A 39 28.83 -15.89 -0.32
C ARG A 39 29.96 -15.44 -1.26
N SER A 40 30.72 -14.40 -0.93
CA SER A 40 31.86 -13.94 -1.75
C SER A 40 33.17 -14.45 -1.16
N ASP A 41 33.57 -15.64 -1.59
CA ASP A 41 34.96 -16.07 -1.52
C ASP A 41 35.65 -15.69 -2.84
N ARG A 42 36.81 -15.02 -2.68
CA ARG A 42 37.93 -14.80 -3.61
C ARG A 42 37.72 -13.98 -4.89
N ASN A 43 38.49 -12.89 -4.91
CA ASN A 43 38.99 -12.13 -6.05
C ASN A 43 38.05 -11.12 -6.72
N SER A 44 38.36 -9.85 -6.41
CA SER A 44 38.10 -8.63 -7.19
C SER A 44 37.08 -7.68 -6.57
N PHE A 45 37.53 -6.90 -5.57
CA PHE A 45 37.04 -5.55 -5.32
C PHE A 45 38.19 -4.73 -4.70
N ASN A 46 39.06 -4.19 -5.55
CA ASN A 46 39.95 -3.10 -5.19
C ASN A 46 39.18 -1.79 -5.35
N GLY A 47 38.82 -1.16 -4.23
CA GLY A 47 38.22 0.17 -4.21
C GLY A 47 37.22 0.32 -3.08
N VAL A 48 37.60 1.08 -2.06
CA VAL A 48 36.89 1.38 -0.80
C VAL A 48 37.04 0.28 0.26
N GLY A 49 38.06 0.44 1.10
CA GLY A 49 38.36 -0.42 2.24
C GLY A 49 37.20 -0.51 3.22
N CYS A 50 36.51 -1.65 3.21
CA CYS A 50 35.67 -2.09 4.32
C CYS A 50 36.51 -3.11 5.10
N ASN A 51 37.07 -2.71 6.24
CA ASN A 51 37.87 -3.57 7.10
C ASN A 51 37.09 -4.86 7.41
N ARG A 52 37.68 -6.00 7.03
CA ARG A 52 37.16 -7.36 7.25
C ARG A 52 37.13 -7.77 8.72
N GLU A 53 37.76 -6.99 9.61
CA GLU A 53 37.90 -7.31 11.04
C GLU A 53 36.71 -6.91 11.92
N CYS A 54 35.72 -6.15 11.40
CA CYS A 54 34.64 -5.62 12.23
C CYS A 54 33.40 -6.53 12.40
N ILE A 55 33.37 -7.75 11.87
CA ILE A 55 32.15 -8.58 11.90
C ILE A 55 32.36 -9.85 12.72
N ASN A 56 32.35 -9.68 14.05
CA ASN A 56 31.92 -10.73 14.97
C ASN A 56 30.38 -10.67 15.10
N ASN A 57 29.71 -11.79 15.41
CA ASN A 57 28.24 -11.88 15.55
C ASN A 57 27.62 -10.81 16.48
N HIS A 58 28.40 -10.24 17.41
CA HIS A 58 27.97 -9.13 18.27
C HIS A 58 27.76 -7.79 17.56
N ASN A 59 28.50 -7.51 16.47
CA ASN A 59 28.41 -6.24 15.75
C ASN A 59 27.27 -6.20 14.73
N LEU A 60 26.75 -7.36 14.34
CA LEU A 60 25.65 -7.45 13.38
C LEU A 60 24.36 -6.84 13.94
N TRP A 61 24.03 -7.13 15.20
CA TRP A 61 22.83 -6.60 15.86
C TRP A 61 22.89 -5.08 16.04
N VAL A 62 24.08 -4.54 16.30
CA VAL A 62 24.31 -3.10 16.40
C VAL A 62 24.07 -2.42 15.04
N CYS A 63 24.61 -2.98 13.95
CA CYS A 63 24.37 -2.47 12.60
C CYS A 63 22.89 -2.55 12.19
N VAL A 64 22.21 -3.66 12.49
CA VAL A 64 20.77 -3.84 12.25
C VAL A 64 19.95 -2.81 13.04
N GLY A 65 20.33 -2.54 14.28
CA GLY A 65 19.70 -1.50 15.11
C GLY A 65 19.85 -0.10 14.53
N PHE A 66 21.05 0.26 14.04
CA PHE A 66 21.30 1.54 13.38
C PHE A 66 20.50 1.70 12.08
N ASP A 67 20.46 0.67 11.25
CA ASP A 67 19.66 0.67 10.02
C ASP A 67 18.16 0.81 10.32
N PHE A 68 17.66 0.16 11.38
CA PHE A 68 16.28 0.32 11.84
C PHE A 68 15.99 1.76 12.31
N MET A 69 16.88 2.36 13.11
CA MET A 69 16.72 3.75 13.52
C MET A 69 16.71 4.68 12.32
N ARG A 70 17.62 4.50 11.35
CA ARG A 70 17.61 5.26 10.09
C ARG A 70 16.29 5.09 9.32
N CYS A 71 15.79 3.86 9.20
CA CYS A 71 14.49 3.59 8.58
C CYS A 71 13.36 4.35 9.29
N MET A 72 13.36 4.33 10.62
CA MET A 72 12.38 5.03 11.44
C MET A 72 12.41 6.54 11.17
N GLY A 73 13.61 7.15 11.13
CA GLY A 73 13.79 8.58 10.86
C GLY A 73 13.11 9.06 9.57
N HIS A 74 13.27 8.30 8.49
CA HIS A 74 12.71 8.64 7.18
C HIS A 74 11.23 8.26 7.00
N SER A 75 10.59 7.59 7.98
CA SER A 75 9.22 7.06 7.87
C SER A 75 8.13 8.13 7.73
N ASN A 76 8.44 9.42 7.96
CA ASN A 76 7.53 10.58 7.92
C ASN A 76 6.30 10.46 8.85
N VAL A 77 6.34 9.53 9.82
CA VAL A 77 5.26 9.26 10.77
C VAL A 77 5.85 9.23 12.17
N GLU A 78 5.33 10.05 13.08
CA GLU A 78 5.80 10.03 14.46
C GLU A 78 5.22 8.83 15.22
N VAL A 79 6.12 7.91 15.59
CA VAL A 79 5.78 6.63 16.25
C VAL A 79 5.75 6.78 17.76
N VAL A 80 6.59 7.67 18.32
CA VAL A 80 6.68 7.87 19.77
C VAL A 80 5.64 8.91 20.21
N PRO A 81 4.79 8.62 21.20
CA PRO A 81 3.86 9.61 21.73
C PRO A 81 4.57 10.64 22.61
N ALA A 82 4.21 11.92 22.48
CA ALA A 82 4.76 12.96 23.34
C ALA A 82 4.51 12.69 24.84
N GLN A 83 3.45 11.95 25.20
CA GLN A 83 3.18 11.55 26.58
C GLN A 83 4.32 10.74 27.22
N VAL A 84 5.07 9.96 26.42
CA VAL A 84 6.23 9.19 26.92
C VAL A 84 7.29 10.16 27.43
N PHE A 85 7.61 11.18 26.64
CA PHE A 85 8.59 12.19 27.00
C PHE A 85 8.07 13.17 28.07
N ASN A 86 6.77 13.44 28.13
CA ASN A 86 6.20 14.24 29.23
C ASN A 86 6.27 13.51 30.57
N LYS A 87 6.11 12.18 30.59
CA LYS A 87 6.23 11.37 31.82
C LYS A 87 7.68 11.10 32.21
N LEU A 88 8.56 10.89 31.23
CA LEU A 88 9.98 10.61 31.44
C LEU A 88 10.83 11.54 30.56
N PRO A 89 11.08 12.80 30.99
CA PRO A 89 11.73 13.81 30.18
C PRO A 89 13.13 13.45 29.71
N PHE A 90 13.89 12.66 30.48
CA PHE A 90 15.24 12.26 30.09
C PHE A 90 15.25 11.36 28.83
N LEU A 91 14.17 10.61 28.57
CA LEU A 91 14.08 9.74 27.39
C LEU A 91 14.15 10.53 26.07
N ARG A 92 13.81 11.83 26.08
CA ARG A 92 13.88 12.67 24.88
C ARG A 92 15.32 12.84 24.35
N TYR A 93 16.31 12.64 25.21
CA TYR A 93 17.73 12.70 24.85
C TYR A 93 18.26 11.34 24.38
N LEU A 94 17.57 10.25 24.73
CA LEU A 94 18.00 8.88 24.42
C LEU A 94 17.27 8.29 23.22
N ILE A 95 16.03 8.72 22.94
CA ILE A 95 15.19 8.16 21.89
C ILE A 95 15.24 9.07 20.65
N TYR A 96 15.77 8.52 19.57
CA TYR A 96 15.69 9.11 18.25
C TYR A 96 14.26 9.01 17.67
N THR A 97 13.74 10.13 17.17
CA THR A 97 12.39 10.21 16.61
C THR A 97 12.39 10.69 15.17
N PRO A 98 11.37 10.33 14.38
CA PRO A 98 11.18 10.85 13.03
C PRO A 98 11.07 12.37 12.99
N THR A 99 10.47 13.01 14.00
CA THR A 99 10.37 14.48 14.06
C THR A 99 11.74 15.12 14.21
N TYR A 100 12.56 14.61 15.13
CA TYR A 100 13.94 15.04 15.32
C TYR A 100 14.75 14.86 14.03
N HIS A 101 14.67 13.67 13.39
CA HIS A 101 15.36 13.40 12.12
C HIS A 101 14.98 14.39 11.02
N ASN A 102 13.68 14.59 10.79
CA ASN A 102 13.24 15.41 9.66
C ASN A 102 13.69 16.86 9.81
N LEU A 103 13.56 17.47 11.00
CA LEU A 103 14.02 18.84 11.22
C LEU A 103 15.54 18.94 11.11
N HIS A 104 16.27 17.95 11.62
CA HIS A 104 17.73 17.93 11.54
C HIS A 104 18.25 17.74 10.10
N HIS A 105 17.42 17.23 9.18
CA HIS A 105 17.75 17.06 7.76
C HIS A 105 17.08 18.09 6.83
N SER A 106 16.02 18.76 7.26
CA SER A 106 15.35 19.84 6.49
C SER A 106 15.89 21.22 6.83
N ASP A 107 16.22 21.45 8.10
CA ASP A 107 16.68 22.73 8.62
C ASP A 107 18.22 22.69 8.67
N SER A 108 18.87 22.71 7.51
CA SER A 108 20.30 22.99 7.40
C SER A 108 20.67 24.45 7.74
N GLU A 109 19.71 25.22 8.24
CA GLU A 109 19.92 26.53 8.83
C GLU A 109 19.96 26.38 10.37
N ALA A 110 21.12 26.71 10.96
CA ALA A 110 21.44 26.75 12.39
C ALA A 110 22.08 25.49 13.01
N GLY A 111 23.28 25.14 12.56
CA GLY A 111 24.35 24.65 13.45
C GLY A 111 24.13 23.31 14.15
N SER A 112 23.23 22.45 13.66
CA SER A 112 22.96 21.14 14.27
C SER A 112 24.05 20.11 13.91
N ASN A 113 24.55 19.32 14.87
CA ASN A 113 25.68 18.41 14.67
C ASN A 113 25.21 17.12 14.00
N PHE A 114 25.95 16.56 13.04
CA PHE A 114 25.63 15.27 12.39
C PHE A 114 25.84 14.06 13.33
N CYS A 115 25.42 14.15 14.60
CA CYS A 115 25.50 13.05 15.55
C CYS A 115 24.36 12.05 15.33
N LEU A 116 24.73 10.84 14.92
CA LEU A 116 23.83 9.77 14.54
C LEU A 116 22.99 9.26 15.74
N PHE A 117 21.67 9.46 15.65
CA PHE A 117 20.63 8.73 16.38
C PHE A 117 20.53 8.92 17.90
N MET A 118 21.20 9.90 18.50
CA MET A 118 21.02 10.21 19.93
C MET A 118 21.01 11.72 20.19
N PRO A 119 19.84 12.33 20.46
CA PRO A 119 19.73 13.77 20.74
C PRO A 119 20.55 14.25 21.95
N LEU A 120 21.04 13.34 22.81
CA LEU A 120 21.95 13.64 23.91
C LEU A 120 23.23 14.34 23.45
N PHE A 121 23.83 13.90 22.34
CA PHE A 121 25.07 14.50 21.85
C PHE A 121 24.85 15.93 21.38
N ASP A 122 23.70 16.20 20.75
CA ASP A 122 23.32 17.56 20.39
C ASP A 122 23.08 18.45 21.61
N ALA A 123 22.48 17.90 22.67
CA ALA A 123 22.31 18.62 23.92
C ALA A 123 23.67 18.95 24.57
N MET A 124 24.63 18.02 24.54
CA MET A 124 25.98 18.23 25.08
C MET A 124 26.78 19.25 24.27
N TRP A 125 26.58 19.32 22.95
CA TRP A 125 27.29 20.24 22.06
C TRP A 125 26.54 21.55 21.78
N ASN A 126 25.40 21.76 22.44
CA ASN A 126 24.51 22.92 22.26
C ASN A 126 24.00 23.09 20.81
N THR A 127 23.80 21.98 20.11
CA THR A 127 23.36 21.90 18.71
C THR A 127 21.93 21.35 18.57
N LEU A 128 21.20 21.19 19.68
CA LEU A 128 19.85 20.63 19.72
C LEU A 128 18.80 21.61 19.19
N ASN A 129 18.12 21.25 18.10
CA ASN A 129 17.02 22.03 17.55
C ASN A 129 15.77 21.95 18.46
N CYS A 130 15.46 23.05 19.15
CA CYS A 130 14.33 23.18 20.08
C CYS A 130 12.95 23.04 19.41
N ASN A 131 12.85 23.27 18.09
CA ASN A 131 11.62 23.08 17.33
C ASN A 131 11.23 21.60 17.25
N SER A 132 12.17 20.67 17.43
CA SER A 132 11.89 19.22 17.45
C SER A 132 10.86 18.86 18.51
N TRP A 133 10.98 19.46 19.69
CA TRP A 133 10.08 19.21 20.80
C TRP A 133 8.72 19.88 20.60
N HIS A 134 8.71 21.11 20.07
CA HIS A 134 7.48 21.84 19.78
C HIS A 134 6.67 21.11 18.70
N LEU A 135 7.32 20.71 17.61
CA LEU A 135 6.69 19.98 16.51
C LEU A 135 6.17 18.61 16.96
N HIS A 136 6.94 17.86 17.76
CA HIS A 136 6.52 16.55 18.27
C HIS A 136 5.26 16.65 19.16
N ASN A 137 5.22 17.64 20.05
CA ASN A 137 4.04 17.93 20.89
C ASN A 137 2.85 18.42 20.07
N LYS A 138 3.08 19.30 19.10
CA LYS A 138 2.04 19.81 18.20
C LYS A 138 1.41 18.68 17.41
N ILE A 139 2.22 17.84 16.77
CA ILE A 139 1.79 16.65 16.02
C ILE A 139 0.94 15.72 16.90
N THR A 140 1.37 15.47 18.14
CA THR A 140 0.62 14.62 19.08
C THR A 140 -0.71 15.25 19.52
N THR A 141 -0.68 16.54 19.87
CA THR A 141 -1.85 17.30 20.33
C THR A 141 -2.89 17.46 19.23
N ASP A 142 -2.47 17.86 18.04
CA ASP A 142 -3.35 18.03 16.89
C ASP A 142 -3.92 16.69 16.40
N SER A 143 -3.15 15.61 16.49
CA SER A 143 -3.64 14.26 16.21
C SER A 143 -4.72 13.82 17.20
N ALA A 144 -4.55 14.15 18.49
CA ALA A 144 -5.51 13.86 19.54
C ALA A 144 -6.78 14.73 19.42
N ALA A 145 -6.62 15.99 18.99
CA ALA A 145 -7.71 16.93 18.75
C ALA A 145 -8.39 16.78 17.38
N GLY A 146 -7.89 15.89 16.51
CA GLY A 146 -8.42 15.68 15.15
C GLY A 146 -8.20 16.87 14.20
N LYS A 147 -7.29 17.80 14.52
CA LYS A 147 -7.08 19.07 13.81
C LYS A 147 -6.15 18.98 12.60
N ASN A 148 -5.40 17.88 12.42
CA ASN A 148 -4.28 17.80 11.46
C ASN A 148 -4.55 17.07 10.13
N GLY A 149 -5.77 17.12 9.61
CA GLY A 149 -6.05 16.53 8.31
C GLY A 149 -6.95 17.41 7.46
N SER A 150 -6.44 17.85 6.30
CA SER A 150 -7.31 18.09 5.15
C SER A 150 -8.18 16.85 4.94
N VAL A 151 -9.47 17.08 4.72
CA VAL A 151 -10.43 16.00 4.42
C VAL A 151 -9.98 15.39 3.09
N PRO A 152 -9.75 14.06 3.02
CA PRO A 152 -9.42 13.43 1.74
C PRO A 152 -10.65 13.43 0.84
N ASP A 153 -10.45 13.70 -0.45
CA ASP A 153 -11.50 13.56 -1.46
C ASP A 153 -11.83 12.07 -1.71
N PHE A 154 -10.80 11.22 -1.60
CA PHE A 154 -10.89 9.79 -1.85
C PHE A 154 -10.16 8.96 -0.79
N VAL A 155 -10.78 7.86 -0.38
CA VAL A 155 -10.19 6.87 0.52
C VAL A 155 -10.20 5.48 -0.13
N PHE A 156 -9.03 4.84 -0.23
CA PHE A 156 -8.89 3.44 -0.56
C PHE A 156 -8.79 2.60 0.72
N LEU A 157 -9.78 1.76 1.00
CA LEU A 157 -9.83 0.93 2.21
C LEU A 157 -9.25 -0.45 1.94
N ALA A 158 -7.96 -0.61 2.27
CA ALA A 158 -7.16 -1.83 2.13
C ALA A 158 -7.22 -2.75 3.35
N HIS A 159 -6.64 -3.94 3.22
CA HIS A 159 -6.37 -4.88 4.30
C HIS A 159 -4.94 -5.41 4.17
N VAL A 160 -4.45 -6.10 5.19
CA VAL A 160 -3.12 -6.71 5.14
C VAL A 160 -3.22 -8.04 4.39
N VAL A 161 -2.32 -8.31 3.44
CA VAL A 161 -2.34 -9.55 2.66
C VAL A 161 -1.86 -10.72 3.53
N ASP A 162 -0.62 -10.64 3.99
CA ASP A 162 0.04 -11.63 4.85
C ASP A 162 1.10 -11.00 5.77
N ILE A 163 1.74 -11.83 6.61
CA ILE A 163 2.75 -11.42 7.60
C ILE A 163 4.00 -10.82 6.94
N MET A 164 4.44 -11.34 5.79
CA MET A 164 5.59 -10.80 5.07
C MET A 164 5.26 -9.44 4.47
N SER A 165 4.06 -9.29 3.89
CA SER A 165 3.58 -8.02 3.33
C SER A 165 3.46 -6.92 4.38
N ALA A 166 3.19 -7.26 5.64
CA ALA A 166 3.10 -6.31 6.74
C ALA A 166 4.44 -5.63 7.06
N MET A 167 5.57 -6.29 6.77
CA MET A 167 6.91 -5.70 6.91
C MET A 167 7.27 -4.74 5.77
N HIS A 168 6.43 -4.66 4.74
CA HIS A 168 6.65 -3.89 3.52
C HIS A 168 5.90 -2.55 3.49
N VAL A 169 5.43 -2.09 4.65
CA VAL A 169 4.69 -0.84 4.80
C VAL A 169 5.63 0.34 5.06
N PRO A 170 5.26 1.59 4.66
CA PRO A 170 6.21 2.70 4.65
C PRO A 170 6.73 3.12 6.03
N PHE A 171 6.01 2.77 7.11
CA PHE A 171 6.42 3.05 8.48
C PHE A 171 7.25 1.94 9.14
N VAL A 172 7.52 0.83 8.42
CA VAL A 172 8.45 -0.21 8.85
C VAL A 172 9.78 -0.03 8.10
N ILE A 173 9.77 -0.20 6.77
CA ILE A 173 10.94 0.06 5.91
C ILE A 173 10.46 0.81 4.66
N ARG A 174 10.71 2.12 4.64
CA ARG A 174 10.26 3.01 3.58
C ARG A 174 10.84 2.68 2.20
N SER A 175 12.12 2.31 2.15
CA SER A 175 12.80 1.92 0.91
C SER A 175 12.21 0.64 0.30
N PHE A 176 11.74 -0.29 1.13
CA PHE A 176 11.07 -1.49 0.65
C PHE A 176 9.68 -1.14 0.17
N ALA A 177 8.92 -0.38 0.96
CA ALA A 177 7.59 0.06 0.55
C ALA A 177 7.58 0.82 -0.80
N SER A 178 8.70 1.38 -1.23
CA SER A 178 8.83 2.12 -2.50
C SER A 178 9.06 1.25 -3.74
N ILE A 179 9.19 -0.06 -3.61
CA ILE A 179 9.39 -1.01 -4.72
C ILE A 179 8.29 -2.07 -4.71
N PRO A 180 8.09 -2.85 -5.79
CA PRO A 180 7.16 -3.97 -5.78
C PRO A 180 7.44 -4.97 -4.65
N PHE A 181 6.39 -5.40 -3.96
CA PHE A 181 6.48 -6.42 -2.93
C PHE A 181 7.04 -7.72 -3.50
N SER A 182 8.05 -8.25 -2.80
CA SER A 182 8.58 -9.59 -3.01
C SER A 182 9.02 -10.16 -1.68
N THR A 183 8.79 -11.46 -1.47
CA THR A 183 9.19 -12.15 -0.25
C THR A 183 10.71 -12.24 -0.18
N ARG A 184 11.29 -11.45 0.72
CA ARG A 184 12.74 -11.44 0.97
C ARG A 184 13.07 -12.41 2.09
N ILE A 185 13.74 -13.51 1.75
CA ILE A 185 14.06 -14.60 2.69
C ILE A 185 14.81 -14.11 3.93
N PHE A 186 15.68 -13.11 3.79
CA PHE A 186 16.42 -12.56 4.93
C PHE A 186 15.55 -11.81 5.95
N LEU A 187 14.28 -11.50 5.63
CA LEU A 187 13.32 -10.93 6.59
C LEU A 187 12.60 -12.00 7.42
N LEU A 188 12.77 -13.30 7.11
CA LEU A 188 12.15 -14.39 7.88
C LEU A 188 12.47 -14.35 9.39
N PRO A 189 13.67 -13.98 9.85
CA PRO A 189 13.94 -13.83 11.29
C PRO A 189 13.03 -12.79 11.99
N CYS A 190 12.52 -11.79 11.27
CA CYS A 190 11.58 -10.79 11.80
C CYS A 190 10.13 -11.30 11.84
N TRP A 191 9.85 -12.48 11.28
CA TRP A 191 8.50 -13.03 11.19
C TRP A 191 7.84 -13.27 12.55
N PRO A 192 8.49 -13.88 13.57
CA PRO A 192 7.85 -14.11 14.87
C PRO A 192 7.45 -12.81 15.57
N PHE A 193 8.28 -11.77 15.47
CA PHE A 193 7.96 -10.45 15.99
C PHE A 193 6.76 -9.85 15.26
N THR A 194 6.74 -9.93 13.92
CA THR A 194 5.62 -9.42 13.11
C THR A 194 4.33 -10.18 13.39
N PHE A 195 4.40 -11.48 13.67
CA PHE A 195 3.27 -12.29 14.09
C PHE A 195 2.71 -11.85 15.45
N MET A 196 3.58 -11.52 16.41
CA MET A 196 3.13 -10.91 17.68
C MET A 196 2.43 -9.57 17.45
N VAL A 197 2.97 -8.72 16.57
CA VAL A 197 2.32 -7.45 16.18
C VAL A 197 0.96 -7.71 15.53
N MET A 198 0.84 -8.72 14.67
CA MET A 198 -0.43 -9.14 14.07
C MET A 198 -1.48 -9.48 15.14
N LEU A 199 -1.12 -10.25 16.17
CA LEU A 199 -2.03 -10.58 17.28
C LEU A 199 -2.47 -9.34 18.06
N MET A 200 -1.54 -8.42 18.34
CA MET A 200 -1.84 -7.15 19.00
C MET A 200 -2.77 -6.27 18.15
N LEU A 201 -2.55 -6.23 16.84
CA LEU A 201 -3.41 -5.51 15.90
C LEU A 201 -4.81 -6.13 15.81
N TRP A 202 -4.89 -7.46 15.86
CA TRP A 202 -6.17 -8.16 15.85
C TRP A 202 -7.01 -7.78 17.07
N ALA A 203 -6.40 -7.83 18.26
CA ALA A 203 -7.09 -7.58 19.52
C ALA A 203 -7.53 -6.12 19.72
N TRP A 204 -6.68 -5.14 19.35
CA TRP A 204 -6.87 -3.74 19.80
C TRP A 204 -6.88 -2.67 18.70
N SER A 205 -6.62 -3.03 17.45
CA SER A 205 -6.46 -2.01 16.40
C SER A 205 -7.78 -1.59 15.77
N LYS A 206 -7.78 -0.33 15.31
CA LYS A 206 -8.84 0.29 14.50
C LYS A 206 -8.29 0.60 13.12
N THR A 207 -9.16 0.94 12.18
CA THR A 207 -8.72 1.39 10.85
C THR A 207 -7.79 2.60 10.94
N PHE A 208 -6.63 2.53 10.29
CA PHE A 208 -5.61 3.57 10.35
C PHE A 208 -5.11 3.93 8.94
N LEU A 209 -4.57 5.15 8.78
CA LEU A 209 -4.02 5.63 7.52
C LEU A 209 -2.67 4.92 7.24
N LEU A 210 -2.47 4.41 6.03
CA LEU A 210 -1.27 3.71 5.57
C LEU A 210 -0.41 4.53 4.61
N ASN A 211 -1.01 5.24 3.66
CA ASN A 211 -0.33 6.13 2.71
C ASN A 211 -1.27 7.27 2.29
N PHE A 212 -0.72 8.28 1.63
CA PHE A 212 -1.50 9.29 0.93
C PHE A 212 -0.69 9.80 -0.25
N TYR A 213 -1.38 10.42 -1.20
CA TYR A 213 -0.80 11.13 -2.32
C TYR A 213 -1.77 12.24 -2.75
N TYR A 214 -1.28 13.14 -3.59
CA TYR A 214 -2.10 14.14 -4.24
C TYR A 214 -2.15 13.89 -5.74
N LEU A 215 -3.32 14.11 -6.32
CA LEU A 215 -3.48 14.16 -7.77
C LEU A 215 -4.30 15.41 -8.09
N ARG A 216 -3.67 16.39 -8.75
CA ARG A 216 -4.30 17.67 -9.13
C ARG A 216 -4.93 18.41 -7.94
N GLY A 217 -4.22 18.44 -6.81
CA GLY A 217 -4.68 19.08 -5.58
C GLY A 217 -5.69 18.29 -4.76
N HIS A 218 -6.25 17.19 -5.28
CA HIS A 218 -7.11 16.30 -4.51
C HIS A 218 -6.28 15.39 -3.61
N LEU A 219 -6.72 15.21 -2.36
CA LEU A 219 -6.03 14.35 -1.40
C LEU A 219 -6.61 12.93 -1.45
N HIS A 220 -5.77 11.98 -1.83
CA HIS A 220 -6.08 10.54 -1.82
C HIS A 220 -5.40 9.86 -0.64
N GLN A 221 -6.13 9.01 0.08
CA GLN A 221 -5.60 8.28 1.25
C GLN A 221 -5.85 6.78 1.13
N THR A 222 -4.89 5.95 1.51
CA THR A 222 -5.15 4.52 1.76
C THR A 222 -5.30 4.27 3.24
N TRP A 223 -6.45 3.79 3.67
CA TRP A 223 -6.68 3.31 5.03
C TRP A 223 -6.56 1.80 5.07
N VAL A 224 -6.14 1.25 6.20
CA VAL A 224 -5.99 -0.19 6.39
C VAL A 224 -6.93 -0.65 7.49
N VAL A 225 -7.76 -1.64 7.14
CA VAL A 225 -8.40 -2.51 8.12
C VAL A 225 -7.31 -3.43 8.66
N PRO A 226 -7.02 -3.42 9.98
CA PRO A 226 -5.92 -4.18 10.59
C PRO A 226 -6.25 -5.68 10.70
N ARG A 227 -6.55 -6.29 9.56
CA ARG A 227 -6.96 -7.67 9.39
C ARG A 227 -6.18 -8.27 8.23
N TYR A 228 -5.68 -9.47 8.47
CA TYR A 228 -4.83 -10.23 7.55
C TYR A 228 -5.69 -11.11 6.67
N GLY A 229 -5.25 -11.40 5.44
CA GLY A 229 -6.06 -12.09 4.44
C GLY A 229 -6.70 -13.38 4.96
N PHE A 230 -5.94 -14.21 5.68
CA PHE A 230 -6.47 -15.45 6.27
C PHE A 230 -7.63 -15.23 7.26
N GLN A 231 -7.67 -14.08 7.94
CA GLN A 231 -8.72 -13.76 8.93
C GLN A 231 -10.07 -13.49 8.28
N TYR A 232 -10.10 -13.07 7.01
CA TYR A 232 -11.36 -12.88 6.26
C TYR A 232 -12.07 -14.21 5.96
N PHE A 233 -11.35 -15.33 6.05
CA PHE A 233 -11.89 -16.67 5.84
C PHE A 233 -12.27 -17.37 7.16
N LEU A 234 -12.11 -16.70 8.31
CA LEU A 234 -12.52 -17.21 9.62
C LEU A 234 -13.96 -16.76 9.90
N PRO A 235 -14.96 -17.67 9.99
CA PRO A 235 -16.36 -17.28 10.16
C PRO A 235 -16.61 -16.42 11.40
N PHE A 236 -15.95 -16.72 12.53
CA PHE A 236 -16.09 -15.97 13.77
C PHE A 236 -15.50 -14.55 13.71
N ALA A 237 -14.63 -14.26 12.72
CA ALA A 237 -14.04 -12.94 12.55
C ALA A 237 -14.88 -12.03 11.65
N ALA A 238 -15.81 -12.58 10.88
CA ALA A 238 -16.56 -11.87 9.84
C ALA A 238 -17.31 -10.64 10.37
N GLU A 239 -18.03 -10.79 11.50
CA GLU A 239 -18.77 -9.68 12.11
C GLU A 239 -17.83 -8.55 12.57
N GLY A 240 -16.72 -8.91 13.22
CA GLY A 240 -15.71 -7.93 13.67
C GLY A 240 -15.05 -7.19 12.51
N ILE A 241 -14.80 -7.86 11.39
CA ILE A 241 -14.27 -7.23 10.17
C ILE A 241 -15.30 -6.26 9.58
N ASN A 242 -16.55 -6.69 9.41
CA ASN A 242 -17.61 -5.85 8.89
C ASN A 242 -17.84 -4.61 9.76
N LYS A 243 -17.78 -4.74 11.08
CA LYS A 243 -17.86 -3.60 12.01
C LYS A 243 -16.72 -2.60 11.79
N LEU A 244 -15.50 -3.05 11.53
CA LEU A 244 -14.38 -2.15 11.23
C LEU A 244 -14.56 -1.43 9.90
N ILE A 245 -15.04 -2.12 8.87
CA ILE A 245 -15.33 -1.53 7.55
C ILE A 245 -16.47 -0.50 7.68
N GLU A 246 -17.55 -0.84 8.38
CA GLU A 246 -18.68 0.05 8.64
C GLU A 246 -18.24 1.32 9.37
N VAL A 247 -17.45 1.19 10.43
CA VAL A 247 -16.91 2.33 11.17
C VAL A 247 -16.04 3.23 10.28
N ALA A 248 -15.26 2.65 9.36
CA ALA A 248 -14.46 3.42 8.41
C ALA A 248 -15.34 4.19 7.40
N ILE A 249 -16.39 3.56 6.85
CA ILE A 249 -17.35 4.22 5.95
C ILE A 249 -18.03 5.38 6.66
N LEU A 250 -18.57 5.15 7.86
CA LEU A 250 -19.25 6.19 8.63
C LEU A 250 -18.28 7.31 9.07
N ARG A 251 -17.01 6.99 9.29
CA ARG A 251 -15.98 7.99 9.54
C ARG A 251 -15.72 8.85 8.31
N ALA A 252 -15.57 8.23 7.13
CA ALA A 252 -15.37 8.93 5.87
C ALA A 252 -16.56 9.85 5.56
N ASP A 253 -17.78 9.36 5.79
CA ASP A 253 -19.01 10.13 5.64
C ASP A 253 -19.03 11.39 6.52
N ARG A 254 -18.79 11.23 7.83
CA ARG A 254 -18.73 12.36 8.77
C ARG A 254 -17.62 13.37 8.45
N MET A 255 -16.50 12.90 7.90
CA MET A 255 -15.41 13.78 7.48
C MET A 255 -15.76 14.56 6.21
N GLY A 256 -16.74 14.13 5.42
CA GLY A 256 -17.08 14.74 4.13
C GLY A 256 -16.28 14.21 2.95
N VAL A 257 -15.74 12.99 3.06
CA VAL A 257 -15.05 12.29 1.96
C VAL A 257 -16.04 12.05 0.82
N LYS A 258 -15.60 12.24 -0.43
CA LYS A 258 -16.48 12.06 -1.61
C LYS A 258 -16.67 10.59 -1.94
N VAL A 259 -15.57 9.84 -1.98
CA VAL A 259 -15.58 8.42 -2.38
C VAL A 259 -14.74 7.57 -1.42
N ILE A 260 -15.27 6.43 -0.99
CA ILE A 260 -14.53 5.39 -0.29
C ILE A 260 -14.59 4.08 -1.10
N SER A 261 -13.43 3.61 -1.55
CA SER A 261 -13.30 2.37 -2.29
C SER A 261 -12.94 1.20 -1.38
N LEU A 262 -13.68 0.09 -1.48
CA LEU A 262 -13.42 -1.15 -0.75
C LEU A 262 -12.44 -2.02 -1.54
N ALA A 263 -11.21 -2.21 -1.03
CA ALA A 263 -10.18 -2.98 -1.71
C ALA A 263 -10.26 -4.49 -1.41
N ALA A 264 -9.92 -5.31 -2.40
CA ALA A 264 -9.73 -6.76 -2.28
C ALA A 264 -10.78 -7.44 -1.37
N LEU A 265 -10.39 -8.02 -0.23
CA LEU A 265 -11.32 -8.77 0.63
C LEU A 265 -12.33 -7.88 1.40
N ASN A 266 -12.10 -6.56 1.48
CA ASN A 266 -13.09 -5.64 2.07
C ASN A 266 -14.37 -5.51 1.22
N LYS A 267 -14.33 -5.91 -0.06
CA LYS A 267 -15.48 -6.00 -0.97
C LYS A 267 -15.87 -7.44 -1.31
N ASN A 268 -15.51 -8.40 -0.47
CA ASN A 268 -15.87 -9.81 -0.70
C ASN A 268 -17.40 -9.98 -0.61
N GLU A 269 -18.01 -10.58 -1.63
CA GLU A 269 -19.46 -10.81 -1.70
C GLU A 269 -19.96 -11.72 -0.58
N ALA A 270 -19.20 -12.76 -0.22
CA ALA A 270 -19.56 -13.66 0.87
C ALA A 270 -19.50 -12.98 2.25
N LEU A 271 -18.74 -11.88 2.37
CA LEU A 271 -18.57 -11.15 3.62
C LEU A 271 -19.64 -10.06 3.81
N ASN A 272 -19.89 -9.26 2.77
CA ASN A 272 -20.74 -8.06 2.87
C ASN A 272 -21.51 -7.72 1.59
N GLY A 273 -21.69 -8.70 0.69
CA GLY A 273 -22.37 -8.50 -0.58
C GLY A 273 -21.66 -7.51 -1.50
N GLY A 274 -20.35 -7.34 -1.34
CA GLY A 274 -19.53 -6.40 -2.11
C GLY A 274 -19.87 -4.95 -1.82
N GLY A 275 -20.13 -4.64 -0.54
CA GLY A 275 -20.48 -3.30 -0.04
C GLY A 275 -21.98 -3.02 0.10
N THR A 276 -22.85 -3.87 -0.46
CA THR A 276 -24.32 -3.68 -0.40
C THR A 276 -24.84 -3.69 1.03
N LEU A 277 -24.24 -4.50 1.92
CA LEU A 277 -24.57 -4.53 3.34
C LEU A 277 -24.57 -3.14 3.98
N PHE A 278 -23.54 -2.32 3.68
CA PHE A 278 -23.36 -1.01 4.30
C PHE A 278 -24.27 0.04 3.69
N VAL A 279 -24.43 0.03 2.35
CA VAL A 279 -25.30 0.97 1.63
C VAL A 279 -26.78 0.74 1.98
N ASN A 280 -27.21 -0.52 2.10
CA ASN A 280 -28.59 -0.84 2.49
C ASN A 280 -28.87 -0.48 3.95
N LYS A 281 -27.87 -0.64 4.83
CA LYS A 281 -28.00 -0.30 6.25
C LYS A 281 -28.00 1.22 6.50
N HIS A 282 -27.31 1.98 5.66
CA HIS A 282 -27.18 3.44 5.77
C HIS A 282 -27.57 4.12 4.46
N SER A 283 -28.86 4.28 4.21
CA SER A 283 -29.39 4.87 2.96
C SER A 283 -29.02 6.35 2.78
N GLU A 284 -28.74 7.06 3.87
CA GLU A 284 -28.45 8.51 3.90
C GLU A 284 -26.95 8.83 3.80
N LEU A 285 -26.10 7.86 3.45
CA LEU A 285 -24.68 8.13 3.23
C LEU A 285 -24.52 9.24 2.19
N LYS A 286 -23.59 10.16 2.45
CA LYS A 286 -23.12 11.20 1.52
C LYS A 286 -21.86 10.74 0.79
N VAL A 287 -20.96 10.03 1.47
CA VAL A 287 -19.82 9.35 0.83
C VAL A 287 -20.31 8.27 -0.15
N ARG A 288 -19.70 8.18 -1.33
CA ARG A 288 -19.96 7.07 -2.27
C ARG A 288 -19.10 5.87 -1.93
N VAL A 289 -19.73 4.79 -1.47
CA VAL A 289 -19.08 3.47 -1.36
C VAL A 289 -18.94 2.86 -2.76
N VAL A 290 -17.71 2.49 -3.13
CA VAL A 290 -17.39 1.92 -4.45
C VAL A 290 -16.50 0.69 -4.33
N HIS A 291 -16.56 -0.21 -5.30
CA HIS A 291 -15.66 -1.36 -5.37
C HIS A 291 -14.62 -1.27 -6.48
N GLY A 292 -14.79 -0.38 -7.46
CA GLY A 292 -13.87 -0.18 -8.59
C GLY A 292 -13.76 -1.35 -9.57
N ASN A 293 -14.54 -2.42 -9.40
CA ASN A 293 -14.50 -3.58 -10.28
C ASN A 293 -15.00 -3.29 -11.69
N THR A 294 -15.77 -2.21 -11.92
CA THR A 294 -16.19 -1.81 -13.27
C THR A 294 -14.96 -1.43 -14.11
N LEU A 295 -14.04 -0.62 -13.57
CA LEU A 295 -12.78 -0.32 -14.26
C LEU A 295 -11.90 -1.58 -14.38
N THR A 296 -11.89 -2.45 -13.37
CA THR A 296 -11.17 -3.73 -13.46
C THR A 296 -11.67 -4.57 -14.65
N ALA A 297 -12.99 -4.71 -14.82
CA ALA A 297 -13.57 -5.38 -15.97
C ALA A 297 -13.19 -4.68 -17.28
N ALA A 298 -13.21 -3.34 -17.30
CA ALA A 298 -12.89 -2.57 -18.48
C ALA A 298 -11.42 -2.72 -18.93
N VAL A 299 -10.47 -2.77 -17.99
CA VAL A 299 -9.06 -3.06 -18.29
C VAL A 299 -8.92 -4.43 -18.93
N ILE A 300 -9.51 -5.47 -18.32
CA ILE A 300 -9.40 -6.85 -18.83
C ILE A 300 -9.98 -6.96 -20.24
N VAL A 301 -11.14 -6.34 -20.49
CA VAL A 301 -11.77 -6.44 -21.80
C VAL A 301 -11.05 -5.63 -22.87
N ASN A 302 -10.42 -4.51 -22.52
CA ASN A 302 -9.62 -3.75 -23.49
C ASN A 302 -8.23 -4.38 -23.76
N GLU A 303 -7.77 -5.29 -22.90
CA GLU A 303 -6.55 -6.09 -23.13
C GLU A 303 -6.75 -7.24 -24.11
N ILE A 304 -8.00 -7.61 -24.36
CA ILE A 304 -8.36 -8.70 -25.24
C ILE A 304 -8.16 -8.29 -26.70
N PRO A 305 -7.39 -9.04 -27.50
CA PRO A 305 -7.28 -8.79 -28.93
C PRO A 305 -8.64 -8.92 -29.62
N LYS A 306 -8.90 -8.04 -30.59
CA LYS A 306 -10.19 -7.97 -31.31
C LYS A 306 -10.43 -9.14 -32.26
N ASP A 307 -9.39 -9.87 -32.62
CA ASP A 307 -9.37 -10.92 -33.64
C ASP A 307 -9.50 -12.35 -33.08
N VAL A 308 -9.65 -12.50 -31.76
CA VAL A 308 -9.82 -13.82 -31.13
C VAL A 308 -11.17 -14.44 -31.53
N LYS A 309 -11.17 -15.77 -31.75
CA LYS A 309 -12.29 -16.52 -32.34
C LYS A 309 -13.03 -17.46 -31.38
N GLU A 310 -12.44 -17.80 -30.23
CA GLU A 310 -13.00 -18.73 -29.24
C GLU A 310 -12.84 -18.17 -27.82
N VAL A 311 -13.73 -18.58 -26.90
CA VAL A 311 -13.76 -18.13 -25.50
C VAL A 311 -13.70 -19.32 -24.57
N PHE A 312 -12.71 -19.35 -23.69
CA PHE A 312 -12.80 -20.11 -22.45
C PHE A 312 -12.75 -19.14 -21.28
N LEU A 313 -13.84 -19.05 -20.48
CA LEU A 313 -13.92 -18.20 -19.30
C LEU A 313 -13.99 -19.02 -18.01
N THR A 314 -12.89 -19.10 -17.26
CA THR A 314 -12.96 -19.65 -15.88
C THR A 314 -13.52 -18.61 -14.92
N GLY A 315 -14.24 -19.03 -13.88
CA GLY A 315 -14.81 -18.09 -12.91
C GLY A 315 -15.93 -17.20 -13.46
N ALA A 316 -16.60 -17.61 -14.54
CA ALA A 316 -17.73 -16.88 -15.16
C ALA A 316 -18.90 -16.58 -14.19
N THR A 317 -19.03 -17.35 -13.11
CA THR A 317 -20.05 -17.13 -12.07
C THR A 317 -19.63 -16.11 -11.02
N SER A 318 -18.35 -15.73 -10.97
CA SER A 318 -17.87 -14.66 -10.10
C SER A 318 -18.41 -13.31 -10.56
N LYS A 319 -18.34 -12.31 -9.67
CA LYS A 319 -18.76 -10.94 -9.97
C LYS A 319 -18.12 -10.36 -11.24
N LEU A 320 -16.79 -10.43 -11.33
CA LEU A 320 -16.02 -9.95 -12.48
C LEU A 320 -16.26 -10.83 -13.71
N GLY A 321 -16.15 -12.15 -13.54
CA GLY A 321 -16.35 -13.09 -14.64
C GLY A 321 -17.73 -12.95 -15.29
N ARG A 322 -18.79 -12.80 -14.48
CA ARG A 322 -20.15 -12.61 -14.98
C ARG A 322 -20.28 -11.32 -15.78
N ALA A 323 -19.73 -10.21 -15.29
CA ALA A 323 -19.79 -8.93 -15.97
C ALA A 323 -19.05 -8.95 -17.31
N ILE A 324 -17.87 -9.55 -17.32
CA ILE A 324 -17.05 -9.71 -18.52
C ILE A 324 -17.75 -10.63 -19.53
N ALA A 325 -18.31 -11.77 -19.09
CA ALA A 325 -19.08 -12.67 -19.95
C ALA A 325 -20.25 -11.95 -20.62
N LEU A 326 -21.03 -11.20 -19.83
CA LEU A 326 -22.16 -10.43 -20.34
C LEU A 326 -21.73 -9.34 -21.31
N TYR A 327 -20.64 -8.63 -21.02
CA TYR A 327 -20.07 -7.62 -21.90
C TYR A 327 -19.67 -8.24 -23.26
N LEU A 328 -18.92 -9.34 -23.25
CA LEU A 328 -18.48 -10.01 -24.47
C LEU A 328 -19.66 -10.54 -25.29
N CYS A 329 -20.66 -11.15 -24.63
CA CYS A 329 -21.87 -11.62 -25.28
C CYS A 329 -22.65 -10.48 -25.95
N ARG A 330 -22.79 -9.33 -25.28
CA ARG A 330 -23.46 -8.14 -25.84
C ARG A 330 -22.72 -7.60 -27.06
N ASN A 331 -21.39 -7.56 -27.02
CA ASN A 331 -20.54 -7.06 -28.09
C ASN A 331 -20.21 -8.09 -29.17
N ARG A 332 -20.77 -9.31 -29.09
CA ARG A 332 -20.55 -10.42 -30.02
C ARG A 332 -19.08 -10.80 -30.20
N VAL A 333 -18.27 -10.62 -29.15
CA VAL A 333 -16.83 -10.92 -29.14
C VAL A 333 -16.59 -12.38 -28.73
N ARG A 334 -15.71 -13.09 -29.44
CA ARG A 334 -15.36 -14.49 -29.16
C ARG A 334 -13.90 -14.62 -28.64
N THR A 335 -13.61 -14.29 -27.37
CA THR A 335 -12.24 -14.35 -26.79
C THR A 335 -12.07 -15.11 -25.45
N TRP A 336 -10.92 -15.80 -25.25
CA TRP A 336 -10.45 -16.48 -24.02
C TRP A 336 -10.17 -15.54 -22.82
N ILE A 337 -10.58 -15.91 -21.60
CA ILE A 337 -10.29 -15.17 -20.35
C ILE A 337 -10.16 -16.14 -19.16
N VAL A 338 -9.16 -16.00 -18.28
CA VAL A 338 -9.05 -16.88 -17.09
C VAL A 338 -9.38 -16.08 -15.82
N GLY A 339 -10.49 -16.44 -15.17
CA GLY A 339 -11.07 -15.70 -14.05
C GLY A 339 -11.16 -16.42 -12.71
N LYS A 340 -10.54 -17.60 -12.60
CA LYS A 340 -10.34 -18.32 -11.33
C LYS A 340 -8.94 -18.91 -11.30
N TRP A 341 -8.36 -19.03 -10.11
CA TRP A 341 -7.11 -19.70 -9.85
C TRP A 341 -7.21 -21.14 -10.34
N ILE A 342 -6.27 -21.51 -11.20
CA ILE A 342 -6.16 -22.84 -11.77
C ILE A 342 -4.82 -23.45 -11.39
N ALA A 343 -4.83 -24.73 -11.05
CA ALA A 343 -3.63 -25.48 -10.76
C ALA A 343 -2.77 -25.66 -12.03
N PRO A 344 -1.46 -25.89 -11.91
CA PRO A 344 -0.58 -26.13 -13.07
C PRO A 344 -1.09 -27.24 -14.02
N ARG A 345 -1.76 -28.27 -13.48
CA ARG A 345 -2.35 -29.36 -14.27
C ARG A 345 -3.55 -28.90 -15.11
N GLU A 346 -4.35 -27.98 -14.58
CA GLU A 346 -5.55 -27.45 -15.26
C GLU A 346 -5.17 -26.49 -16.41
N GLN A 347 -3.98 -25.89 -16.37
CA GLN A 347 -3.45 -25.08 -17.48
C GLN A 347 -3.27 -25.89 -18.77
N TYR A 348 -3.13 -27.22 -18.69
CA TYR A 348 -3.03 -28.09 -19.87
C TYR A 348 -4.37 -28.29 -20.61
N TRP A 349 -5.49 -27.83 -20.05
CA TRP A 349 -6.76 -27.78 -20.78
C TRP A 349 -6.77 -26.67 -21.84
N ALA A 350 -5.86 -25.69 -21.75
CA ALA A 350 -5.70 -24.65 -22.76
C ALA A 350 -4.81 -25.14 -23.93
N PRO A 351 -5.15 -24.82 -25.18
CA PRO A 351 -4.32 -25.09 -26.36
C PRO A 351 -2.92 -24.47 -26.28
N SER A 352 -1.98 -25.02 -27.05
CA SER A 352 -0.66 -24.40 -27.23
C SER A 352 -0.77 -23.00 -27.84
N GLY A 353 0.07 -22.06 -27.41
CA GLY A 353 0.00 -20.66 -27.84
C GLY A 353 -1.03 -19.80 -27.10
N THR A 354 -1.83 -20.36 -26.17
CA THR A 354 -2.84 -19.61 -25.42
C THR A 354 -2.23 -18.46 -24.61
N HIS A 355 -2.90 -17.31 -24.61
CA HIS A 355 -2.64 -16.20 -23.70
C HIS A 355 -3.60 -16.25 -22.51
N PHE A 356 -3.08 -16.29 -21.28
CA PHE A 356 -3.87 -16.29 -20.05
C PHE A 356 -4.08 -14.86 -19.55
N HIS A 357 -5.24 -14.26 -19.82
CA HIS A 357 -5.66 -13.02 -19.14
C HIS A 357 -6.05 -13.33 -17.70
N GLN A 358 -5.52 -12.59 -16.72
CA GLN A 358 -5.70 -12.89 -15.29
C GLN A 358 -6.22 -11.68 -14.52
N PHE A 359 -7.19 -11.92 -13.63
CA PHE A 359 -7.71 -10.86 -12.75
C PHE A 359 -7.87 -11.27 -11.28
N GLU A 360 -7.48 -12.49 -10.94
CA GLU A 360 -7.43 -12.93 -9.55
C GLU A 360 -6.14 -12.47 -8.88
N VAL A 361 -6.24 -12.08 -7.61
CA VAL A 361 -5.08 -11.79 -6.75
C VAL A 361 -5.05 -12.80 -5.61
N PRO A 362 -3.98 -13.60 -5.47
CA PRO A 362 -2.73 -13.58 -6.24
C PRO A 362 -2.86 -14.20 -7.65
N PRO A 363 -1.99 -13.81 -8.61
CA PRO A 363 -1.99 -14.38 -9.96
C PRO A 363 -1.62 -15.87 -9.96
N ILE A 364 -2.00 -16.59 -11.03
CA ILE A 364 -1.65 -18.00 -11.22
C ILE A 364 -0.17 -18.14 -11.55
N LEU A 365 0.39 -19.31 -11.24
CA LEU A 365 1.78 -19.61 -11.57
C LEU A 365 1.96 -19.78 -13.09
N SER A 366 2.85 -19.01 -13.71
CA SER A 366 3.20 -19.13 -15.12
C SER A 366 4.00 -20.41 -15.43
N PHE A 367 3.31 -21.55 -15.54
CA PHE A 367 3.95 -22.87 -15.60
C PHE A 367 4.28 -23.33 -17.02
N ARG A 368 3.38 -23.11 -17.98
CA ARG A 368 3.58 -23.53 -19.38
C ARG A 368 4.42 -22.53 -20.17
N ARG A 369 5.49 -22.99 -20.82
CA ARG A 369 6.41 -22.17 -21.63
C ARG A 369 5.90 -21.83 -23.03
N ASP A 370 4.97 -22.62 -23.54
CA ASP A 370 4.32 -22.44 -24.84
C ASP A 370 3.06 -21.55 -24.75
N CYS A 371 2.84 -20.92 -23.60
CA CYS A 371 1.76 -19.96 -23.35
C CYS A 371 2.33 -18.64 -22.83
N THR A 372 1.53 -17.58 -22.97
CA THR A 372 1.83 -16.27 -22.39
C THR A 372 0.83 -15.94 -21.28
N TYR A 373 1.21 -15.08 -20.34
CA TYR A 373 0.39 -14.75 -19.17
C TYR A 373 0.28 -13.22 -19.08
N GLY A 374 -0.95 -12.74 -18.99
CA GLY A 374 -1.26 -11.35 -18.76
C GLY A 374 -0.93 -10.94 -17.32
N GLU A 375 -0.63 -9.65 -17.17
CA GLU A 375 -0.45 -9.02 -15.87
C GLU A 375 -1.81 -8.84 -15.17
N LEU A 376 -1.79 -8.54 -13.88
CA LEU A 376 -3.00 -8.14 -13.17
C LEU A 376 -3.54 -6.83 -13.74
N ALA A 377 -4.88 -6.73 -13.81
CA ALA A 377 -5.57 -5.50 -14.20
C ALA A 377 -5.14 -4.32 -13.31
N ALA A 378 -4.32 -3.45 -13.89
CA ALA A 378 -3.66 -2.35 -13.20
C ALA A 378 -3.55 -1.13 -14.12
N MET A 379 -3.50 0.04 -13.49
CA MET A 379 -3.41 1.32 -14.19
C MET A 379 -2.21 2.10 -13.66
N LYS A 380 -1.43 2.65 -14.58
CA LYS A 380 -0.44 3.68 -14.28
C LYS A 380 -1.15 4.98 -14.00
N LEU A 381 -0.81 5.58 -12.86
CA LEU A 381 -1.28 6.89 -12.47
C LEU A 381 -0.73 7.97 -13.42
N PRO A 382 -1.44 9.09 -13.57
CA PRO A 382 -0.95 10.26 -14.30
C PRO A 382 0.41 10.75 -13.77
N HIS A 383 1.21 11.38 -14.64
CA HIS A 383 2.57 11.85 -14.30
C HIS A 383 2.59 13.01 -13.30
N ASP A 384 1.47 13.73 -13.15
CA ASP A 384 1.26 14.84 -12.22
C ASP A 384 0.82 14.37 -10.81
N VAL A 385 1.03 13.09 -10.47
CA VAL A 385 0.85 12.59 -9.11
C VAL A 385 1.98 13.05 -8.19
N GLU A 386 1.62 13.55 -7.01
CA GLU A 386 2.56 14.11 -6.04
C GLU A 386 2.49 13.37 -4.70
N GLY A 387 3.63 13.28 -4.00
CA GLY A 387 3.69 12.70 -2.66
C GLY A 387 3.49 11.17 -2.58
N LEU A 388 3.31 10.49 -3.72
CA LEU A 388 3.25 9.04 -3.81
C LEU A 388 4.66 8.44 -3.65
N GLY A 389 4.90 7.80 -2.50
CA GLY A 389 6.20 7.22 -2.15
C GLY A 389 6.16 5.74 -1.83
N ASN A 390 5.08 5.04 -2.20
CA ASN A 390 4.97 3.61 -1.98
C ASN A 390 4.26 2.88 -3.13
N SER A 391 4.75 1.68 -3.41
CA SER A 391 4.13 0.73 -4.33
C SER A 391 2.88 0.11 -3.70
N GLU A 392 1.89 -0.17 -4.54
CA GLU A 392 0.70 -0.90 -4.12
C GLU A 392 0.92 -2.40 -4.22
N TYR A 393 1.30 -3.03 -3.10
CA TYR A 393 1.61 -4.46 -3.04
C TYR A 393 2.66 -4.84 -4.10
N THR A 394 2.32 -5.67 -5.09
CA THR A 394 3.23 -6.12 -6.16
C THR A 394 3.32 -5.15 -7.34
N MET A 395 2.62 -4.01 -7.30
CA MET A 395 2.61 -3.05 -8.41
C MET A 395 3.89 -2.21 -8.47
N GLU A 396 4.30 -1.88 -9.70
CA GLU A 396 5.41 -0.96 -9.96
C GLU A 396 5.14 0.45 -9.43
N ARG A 397 6.19 1.27 -9.39
CA ARG A 397 6.11 2.66 -8.93
C ARG A 397 5.16 3.45 -9.82
N GLY A 398 4.19 4.12 -9.20
CA GLY A 398 3.16 4.88 -9.91
C GLY A 398 2.10 4.00 -10.58
N VAL A 399 2.07 2.70 -10.30
CA VAL A 399 1.02 1.78 -10.76
C VAL A 399 0.14 1.38 -9.57
N VAL A 400 -1.17 1.37 -9.76
CA VAL A 400 -2.17 0.92 -8.79
C VAL A 400 -3.06 -0.15 -9.43
N HIS A 401 -3.70 -0.99 -8.62
CA HIS A 401 -4.68 -1.94 -9.16
C HIS A 401 -5.83 -1.17 -9.81
N ALA A 402 -6.43 -1.75 -10.85
CA ALA A 402 -7.54 -1.11 -11.58
C ALA A 402 -8.72 -0.75 -10.68
N CYS A 403 -8.95 -1.50 -9.60
CA CYS A 403 -10.00 -1.18 -8.65
C CYS A 403 -9.71 0.03 -7.74
N HIS A 404 -8.43 0.33 -7.49
CA HIS A 404 -8.04 1.60 -6.86
C HIS A 404 -8.30 2.73 -7.85
N ALA A 405 -7.74 2.63 -9.06
CA ALA A 405 -7.93 3.64 -10.11
C ALA A 405 -9.43 3.91 -10.37
N GLY A 406 -10.27 2.88 -10.39
CA GLY A 406 -11.72 3.02 -10.61
C GLY A 406 -12.38 3.88 -9.54
N GLY A 407 -11.95 3.75 -8.28
CA GLY A 407 -12.42 4.61 -7.20
C GLY A 407 -11.95 6.06 -7.33
N VAL A 408 -10.73 6.28 -7.83
CA VAL A 408 -10.20 7.63 -8.10
C VAL A 408 -10.97 8.28 -9.27
N ILE A 409 -11.21 7.55 -10.36
CA ILE A 409 -12.01 8.03 -11.49
C ILE A 409 -13.43 8.38 -11.06
N HIS A 410 -14.05 7.55 -10.21
CA HIS A 410 -15.36 7.84 -9.65
C HIS A 410 -15.39 9.18 -8.91
N GLN A 411 -14.32 9.50 -8.17
CA GLN A 411 -14.17 10.79 -7.48
C GLN A 411 -13.93 11.95 -8.45
N LEU A 412 -13.06 11.77 -9.45
CA LEU A 412 -12.71 12.83 -10.41
C LEU A 412 -13.86 13.18 -11.35
N GLU A 413 -14.66 12.20 -11.75
CA GLU A 413 -15.87 12.41 -12.56
C GLU A 413 -17.07 12.89 -11.73
N GLY A 414 -16.96 12.91 -10.39
CA GLY A 414 -18.03 13.36 -9.50
C GLY A 414 -19.28 12.50 -9.56
N TRP A 415 -19.15 11.21 -9.88
CA TRP A 415 -20.29 10.31 -9.95
C TRP A 415 -20.97 10.14 -8.59
N THR A 416 -22.30 10.13 -8.60
CA THR A 416 -23.13 10.23 -7.39
C THR A 416 -23.74 8.89 -6.94
N HIS A 417 -23.55 7.84 -7.72
CA HIS A 417 -24.07 6.50 -7.44
C HIS A 417 -23.10 5.72 -6.55
N HIS A 418 -23.63 4.76 -5.78
CA HIS A 418 -22.78 3.73 -5.18
C HIS A 418 -22.39 2.72 -6.25
N GLU A 419 -21.15 2.24 -6.21
CA GLU A 419 -20.67 1.14 -7.07
C GLU A 419 -20.46 -0.09 -6.18
N VAL A 420 -21.56 -0.73 -5.78
CA VAL A 420 -21.61 -1.90 -4.90
C VAL A 420 -22.50 -2.98 -5.51
N GLY A 421 -22.40 -4.23 -5.05
CA GLY A 421 -23.21 -5.31 -5.63
C GLY A 421 -22.80 -5.58 -7.08
N ALA A 422 -23.68 -6.11 -7.93
CA ALA A 422 -23.28 -6.50 -9.28
C ALA A 422 -22.68 -5.36 -10.12
N ILE A 423 -21.73 -5.69 -11.00
CA ILE A 423 -21.12 -4.72 -11.93
C ILE A 423 -22.12 -4.35 -13.01
N ASP A 424 -22.27 -3.04 -13.25
CA ASP A 424 -23.05 -2.49 -14.35
C ASP A 424 -22.23 -2.57 -15.65
N VAL A 425 -22.62 -3.49 -16.52
CA VAL A 425 -21.93 -3.78 -17.79
C VAL A 425 -21.97 -2.59 -18.75
N GLU A 426 -22.99 -1.72 -18.66
CA GLU A 426 -23.18 -0.58 -19.57
C GLU A 426 -22.23 0.56 -19.26
N ARG A 427 -21.64 0.56 -18.06
CA ARG A 427 -20.65 1.55 -17.64
C ARG A 427 -19.22 1.15 -17.97
N ILE A 428 -18.97 -0.08 -18.44
CA ILE A 428 -17.60 -0.56 -18.68
C ILE A 428 -16.84 0.37 -19.62
N ASP A 429 -17.41 0.71 -20.78
CA ASP A 429 -16.80 1.63 -21.74
C ASP A 429 -16.70 3.05 -21.19
N LEU A 430 -17.76 3.52 -20.52
CA LEU A 430 -17.79 4.85 -19.91
C LEU A 430 -16.66 5.03 -18.88
N VAL A 431 -16.42 4.04 -18.02
CA VAL A 431 -15.37 4.10 -17.01
C VAL A 431 -13.98 3.99 -17.64
N TRP A 432 -13.83 3.21 -18.71
CA TRP A 432 -12.59 3.13 -19.48
C TRP A 432 -12.22 4.48 -20.10
N GLU A 433 -13.15 5.09 -20.84
CA GLU A 433 -12.92 6.38 -21.49
C GLU A 433 -12.65 7.49 -20.46
N ALA A 434 -13.35 7.48 -19.32
CA ALA A 434 -13.06 8.38 -18.20
C ALA A 434 -11.64 8.18 -17.65
N ALA A 435 -11.17 6.93 -17.52
CA ALA A 435 -9.81 6.66 -17.06
C ALA A 435 -8.75 7.23 -18.02
N LEU A 436 -8.91 7.00 -19.33
CA LEU A 436 -8.02 7.53 -20.35
C LEU A 436 -8.05 9.06 -20.40
N LYS A 437 -9.24 9.67 -20.34
CA LYS A 437 -9.45 11.13 -20.26
C LYS A 437 -8.68 11.74 -19.08
N HIS A 438 -8.65 11.08 -17.94
CA HIS A 438 -7.90 11.53 -16.77
C HIS A 438 -6.40 11.22 -16.83
N GLY A 439 -5.90 10.62 -17.91
CA GLY A 439 -4.48 10.35 -18.14
C GLY A 439 -3.97 9.07 -17.51
N PHE A 440 -4.87 8.20 -17.02
CA PHE A 440 -4.49 6.86 -16.58
C PHE A 440 -4.19 6.00 -17.81
N LYS A 441 -3.23 5.09 -17.68
CA LYS A 441 -2.84 4.19 -18.77
C LYS A 441 -2.87 2.76 -18.28
N SER A 442 -3.43 1.84 -19.06
CA SER A 442 -3.32 0.42 -18.73
C SER A 442 -1.86 -0.02 -18.83
N VAL A 443 -1.42 -0.86 -17.89
CA VAL A 443 -0.03 -1.33 -17.83
C VAL A 443 0.32 -2.18 -19.05
N SER A 444 -0.66 -2.93 -19.58
CA SER A 444 -0.53 -3.71 -20.82
C SER A 444 -0.24 -2.86 -22.05
N THR A 445 -0.71 -1.61 -22.12
CA THR A 445 -0.51 -0.70 -23.27
C THR A 445 0.83 0.05 -23.22
N LEU A 446 1.62 -0.11 -22.15
CA LEU A 446 2.93 0.52 -21.98
C LEU A 446 4.09 -0.35 -22.49
N LYS A 447 3.82 -1.61 -22.83
CA LYS A 447 4.74 -2.55 -23.47
C LYS A 447 4.50 -2.52 -24.97
#